data_AF-A0A1R1YUC7-F1
#
_entry.id   AF-A0A1R1YUC7-F1
#
_cell.length_a   1.000
_cell.length_b   1.000
_cell.length_c   1.000
_cell.angle_alpha   90.00
_cell.angle_beta   90.00
_cell.angle_gamma   90.00
#
_symmetry.space_group_name_H-M   'P 1'
#
loop_
_entity.id
_entity.type
_entity.pdbx_description
1 polymer ?
#
loop_
_entity_poly.entity_id
_entity_poly.type
_entity_poly.pdbx_seq_one_letter_code
_entity_poly.pdbx_strand_id
1 'polypeptide(L)'
;EDILLAVVDGLKGFPEAITALAYDRSPGSIIKRLAPRRRGSDPGLRRGRLCIVHLLRNSMDFVSWKDRKGLATALKEVYRAPSAEAAEQALSAFEAGPWGTRYPAIGQSWRRAWAEVIPFFAFPDEVRRIIYTTNSIEALNSKLRRAVRARGHFPSDEAATKLLYLILNRSEKEWKMPPREWTMAKAQFAVIFGERFIRAMAA
;
A
#
# COMPACT_ATOMS: atom_id res chain seq x y z
N GLU A 1 -10.36 2.94 11.42
CA GLU A 1 -8.97 2.55 11.11
C GLU A 1 -9.03 1.59 9.93
N ASP A 2 -8.45 1.96 8.79
CA ASP A 2 -8.36 1.05 7.66
C ASP A 2 -7.20 0.09 7.93
N ILE A 3 -7.54 -1.12 8.37
CA ILE A 3 -6.61 -2.25 8.43
C ILE A 3 -6.17 -2.48 6.98
N LEU A 4 -4.87 -2.32 6.73
CA LEU A 4 -4.26 -2.77 5.48
C LEU A 4 -4.27 -4.31 5.51
N LEU A 5 -5.45 -4.89 5.26
CA LEU A 5 -5.57 -6.27 4.82
C LEU A 5 -4.89 -6.28 3.45
N ALA A 6 -3.63 -6.72 3.41
CA ALA A 6 -3.04 -7.17 2.17
C ALA A 6 -3.98 -8.29 1.71
N VAL A 7 -4.81 -7.97 0.71
CA VAL A 7 -5.71 -8.91 0.07
C VAL A 7 -4.84 -9.79 -0.79
N VAL A 8 -4.36 -10.86 -0.17
CA VAL A 8 -3.44 -11.79 -0.79
C VAL A 8 -3.97 -13.17 -0.53
N ASP A 9 -4.83 -13.62 -1.41
CA ASP A 9 -4.89 -15.04 -1.69
C ASP A 9 -5.11 -15.25 -3.19
N GLY A 10 -4.66 -16.38 -3.70
CA GLY A 10 -4.70 -16.70 -5.14
C GLY A 10 -3.39 -16.43 -5.91
N LEU A 11 -2.34 -15.93 -5.24
CA LEU A 11 -1.00 -15.79 -5.82
C LEU A 11 -0.05 -16.82 -5.22
N LYS A 12 0.22 -17.92 -5.95
CA LYS A 12 1.20 -18.94 -5.56
C LYS A 12 2.59 -18.30 -5.39
N GLY A 13 3.04 -18.12 -4.14
CA GLY A 13 4.31 -17.48 -3.77
C GLY A 13 4.20 -16.11 -3.07
N PHE A 14 3.01 -15.53 -2.91
CA PHE A 14 2.85 -14.22 -2.27
C PHE A 14 2.69 -14.29 -0.75
N PRO A 15 1.88 -15.20 -0.15
CA PRO A 15 1.92 -15.44 1.29
C PRO A 15 3.34 -15.73 1.81
N GLU A 16 4.11 -16.43 0.99
CA GLU A 16 5.52 -16.77 1.17
C GLU A 16 6.42 -15.52 1.13
N ALA A 17 6.22 -14.63 0.15
CA ALA A 17 6.91 -13.35 0.04
C ALA A 17 6.58 -12.40 1.21
N ILE A 18 5.32 -12.35 1.66
CA ILE A 18 4.93 -11.58 2.87
C ILE A 18 5.65 -12.12 4.10
N THR A 19 5.73 -13.44 4.25
CA THR A 19 6.40 -14.07 5.39
C THR A 19 7.90 -13.77 5.38
N ALA A 20 8.55 -13.81 4.22
CA ALA A 20 9.92 -13.33 4.06
C ALA A 20 10.05 -11.81 4.34
N LEU A 21 9.08 -10.99 3.98
CA LEU A 21 9.11 -9.56 4.27
C LEU A 21 8.90 -9.24 5.76
N ALA A 22 8.09 -10.02 6.48
CA ALA A 22 7.68 -9.73 7.86
C ALA A 22 8.63 -10.24 8.95
N TYR A 23 9.45 -11.26 8.68
CA TYR A 23 10.31 -11.92 9.69
C TYR A 23 11.78 -11.44 9.73
N ASP A 24 12.16 -10.44 8.94
CA ASP A 24 13.54 -9.94 8.94
C ASP A 24 13.85 -9.05 10.18
N ARG A 25 14.65 -9.55 11.12
CA ARG A 25 15.14 -8.82 12.31
C ARG A 25 16.48 -8.10 12.10
N SER A 26 17.03 -8.10 10.88
CA SER A 26 18.35 -7.53 10.58
C SER A 26 18.34 -5.99 10.67
N PRO A 27 19.44 -5.33 11.07
CA PRO A 27 19.49 -3.87 11.26
C PRO A 27 19.21 -3.02 10.00
N GLY A 28 19.23 -3.63 8.81
CA GLY A 28 18.95 -3.00 7.52
C GLY A 28 17.58 -3.34 6.89
N SER A 29 16.66 -3.99 7.63
CA SER A 29 15.35 -4.37 7.07
C SER A 29 14.43 -3.15 6.91
N ILE A 30 14.02 -2.90 5.67
CA ILE A 30 13.18 -1.75 5.28
C ILE A 30 11.77 -1.86 5.88
N ILE A 31 11.33 -3.08 6.20
CA ILE A 31 10.06 -3.35 6.87
C ILE A 31 10.33 -3.59 8.37
N LYS A 32 10.72 -2.53 9.08
CA LYS A 32 10.63 -2.53 10.54
C LYS A 32 9.16 -2.69 10.96
N ARG A 33 8.79 -3.93 11.28
CA ARG A 33 7.68 -4.36 12.17
C ARG A 33 6.29 -3.77 11.87
N LEU A 34 5.55 -4.36 10.92
CA LEU A 34 4.08 -4.22 10.79
C LEU A 34 3.30 -4.98 11.88
N ALA A 35 3.96 -5.58 12.88
CA ALA A 35 3.32 -6.23 14.01
C ALA A 35 2.91 -5.21 15.10
N PRO A 36 1.77 -5.41 15.79
CA PRO A 36 1.22 -4.44 16.72
C PRO A 36 2.15 -4.25 17.91
N ARG A 37 2.68 -3.04 18.10
CA ARG A 37 3.24 -2.64 19.40
C ARG A 37 2.07 -2.56 20.38
N ARG A 38 2.17 -3.30 21.49
CA ARG A 38 1.21 -3.22 22.60
C ARG A 38 1.05 -1.76 23.01
N ARG A 39 -0.22 -1.39 23.18
CA ARG A 39 -0.72 -0.09 23.62
C ARG A 39 -0.09 0.25 24.98
N GLY A 40 0.64 1.35 25.06
CA GLY A 40 1.22 1.86 26.29
C GLY A 40 1.97 3.17 26.05
N SER A 41 1.27 4.28 26.33
CA SER A 41 1.84 5.57 26.77
C SER A 41 2.98 6.18 25.92
N ASP A 42 2.70 6.52 24.67
CA ASP A 42 3.48 7.53 23.94
C ASP A 42 2.53 8.54 23.28
N PRO A 43 2.43 9.79 23.77
CA PRO A 43 1.50 10.79 23.24
C PRO A 43 1.85 11.24 21.81
N GLY A 44 3.00 10.85 21.26
CA GLY A 44 3.52 11.34 19.99
C GLY A 44 3.21 10.50 18.74
N LEU A 45 2.54 9.34 18.85
CA LEU A 45 2.46 8.38 17.73
C LEU A 45 1.02 8.10 17.24
N ARG A 46 0.39 9.11 16.65
CA ARG A 46 -0.64 8.89 15.61
C ARG A 46 -0.03 9.05 14.22
N ARG A 47 1.02 8.28 13.92
CA ARG A 47 1.58 8.19 12.57
C ARG A 47 1.08 6.90 11.93
N GLY A 48 -0.17 6.95 11.46
CA GLY A 48 -0.68 5.90 10.59
C GLY A 48 0.24 5.84 9.37
N ARG A 49 0.86 4.69 9.12
CA ARG A 49 1.77 4.48 7.99
C ARG A 49 1.11 4.98 6.71
N LEU A 50 1.56 6.11 6.16
CA LEU A 50 0.99 6.68 4.95
C LEU A 50 1.48 5.85 3.77
N CYS A 51 0.63 4.96 3.25
CA CYS A 51 0.93 4.35 1.96
C CYS A 51 0.85 5.42 0.86
N ILE A 52 1.61 5.24 -0.22
CA ILE A 52 1.67 6.19 -1.34
C ILE A 52 0.28 6.53 -1.90
N VAL A 53 -0.66 5.58 -1.80
CA VAL A 53 -2.03 5.75 -2.27
C VAL A 53 -2.82 6.65 -1.33
N HIS A 54 -2.71 6.47 -0.02
CA HIS A 54 -3.34 7.38 0.94
C HIS A 54 -2.77 8.80 0.80
N LEU A 55 -1.47 8.92 0.54
CA LEU A 55 -0.84 10.20 0.24
C LEU A 55 -1.41 10.84 -1.05
N LEU A 56 -1.60 10.04 -2.10
CA LEU A 56 -2.25 10.48 -3.34
C LEU A 56 -3.70 10.91 -3.10
N ARG A 57 -4.50 10.11 -2.40
CA ARG A 57 -5.92 10.44 -2.12
C ARG A 57 -6.04 11.72 -1.30
N ASN A 58 -5.24 11.84 -0.23
CA ASN A 58 -5.16 13.07 0.56
C ASN A 58 -4.79 14.28 -0.31
N SER A 59 -3.88 14.10 -1.27
CA SER A 59 -3.53 15.17 -2.21
C SER A 59 -4.71 15.60 -3.10
N MET A 60 -5.59 14.66 -3.47
CA MET A 60 -6.79 14.96 -4.30
C MET A 60 -7.90 15.68 -3.53
N ASP A 61 -7.90 15.62 -2.20
CA ASP A 61 -8.91 16.27 -1.36
C ASP A 61 -8.75 17.80 -1.34
N PHE A 62 -7.53 18.29 -1.56
CA PHE A 62 -7.22 19.72 -1.66
C PHE A 62 -7.50 20.32 -3.04
N VAL A 63 -7.90 19.51 -4.03
CA VAL A 63 -7.89 19.90 -5.44
C VAL A 63 -9.27 19.83 -6.07
N SER A 64 -9.59 20.90 -6.82
CA SER A 64 -10.84 21.00 -7.57
C SER A 64 -10.97 19.86 -8.58
N TRP A 65 -12.20 19.42 -8.86
CA TRP A 65 -12.44 18.30 -9.79
C TRP A 65 -11.74 18.50 -11.15
N LYS A 66 -11.74 19.74 -11.68
CA LYS A 66 -11.17 20.08 -12.99
C LYS A 66 -9.66 19.86 -13.04
N ASP A 67 -8.97 20.07 -11.92
CA ASP A 67 -7.51 20.02 -11.84
C ASP A 67 -6.97 18.62 -11.47
N ARG A 68 -7.82 17.75 -10.90
CA ARG A 68 -7.41 16.41 -10.41
C ARG A 68 -6.64 15.59 -11.44
N LYS A 69 -7.08 15.58 -12.70
CA LYS A 69 -6.42 14.81 -13.76
C LYS A 69 -5.01 15.32 -14.08
N GLY A 70 -4.84 16.64 -14.13
CA GLY A 70 -3.55 17.28 -14.37
C GLY A 70 -2.59 17.04 -13.21
N LEU A 71 -3.07 17.29 -11.99
CA LEU A 71 -2.32 17.03 -10.76
C LEU A 71 -1.91 15.56 -10.62
N ALA A 72 -2.81 14.61 -10.87
CA ALA A 72 -2.51 13.18 -10.81
C ALA A 72 -1.40 12.77 -11.78
N THR A 73 -1.33 13.43 -12.94
CA THR A 73 -0.23 13.23 -13.91
C THR A 73 1.07 13.81 -13.37
N ALA A 74 1.06 15.00 -12.78
CA ALA A 74 2.26 15.59 -12.20
C ALA A 74 2.81 14.76 -11.02
N LEU A 75 1.94 14.26 -10.14
CA LEU A 75 2.33 13.42 -9.02
C LEU A 75 2.81 12.03 -9.43
N LYS A 76 2.41 11.53 -10.62
CA LYS A 76 2.93 10.27 -11.17
C LYS A 76 4.44 10.28 -11.33
N GLU A 77 5.00 11.40 -11.77
CA GLU A 77 6.44 11.55 -11.97
C GLU A 77 7.23 11.33 -10.67
N VAL A 78 6.65 11.70 -9.52
CA VAL A 78 7.27 11.52 -8.21
C VAL A 78 7.36 10.04 -7.84
N TYR A 79 6.23 9.32 -7.81
CA TYR A 79 6.23 7.93 -7.33
C TYR A 79 6.65 6.91 -8.39
N ARG A 80 6.70 7.27 -9.67
CA ARG A 80 7.25 6.41 -10.73
C ARG A 80 8.74 6.64 -11.00
N ALA A 81 9.37 7.59 -10.29
CA ALA A 81 10.79 7.84 -10.42
C ALA A 81 11.62 6.55 -10.18
N PRO A 82 12.77 6.39 -10.86
CA PRO A 82 13.57 5.17 -10.78
C PRO A 82 14.27 4.99 -9.41
N SER A 83 14.54 6.06 -8.69
CA SER A 83 15.20 6.04 -7.38
C SER A 83 14.61 7.08 -6.42
N ALA A 84 14.97 7.01 -5.13
CA ALA A 84 14.54 7.97 -4.13
C ALA A 84 15.07 9.38 -4.42
N GLU A 85 16.31 9.50 -4.92
CA GLU A 85 16.93 10.76 -5.31
C GLU A 85 16.22 11.38 -6.50
N ALA A 86 15.90 10.57 -7.52
CA ALA A 86 15.13 11.02 -8.67
C ALA A 86 13.71 11.44 -8.27
N ALA A 87 13.10 10.74 -7.31
CA ALA A 87 11.80 11.09 -6.76
C ALA A 87 11.84 12.42 -6.00
N GLU A 88 12.91 12.68 -5.26
CA GLU A 88 13.10 13.94 -4.53
C GLU A 88 13.28 15.12 -5.48
N GLN A 89 14.03 14.92 -6.57
CA GLN A 89 14.14 15.91 -7.64
C GLN A 89 12.79 16.16 -8.30
N ALA A 90 12.03 15.10 -8.61
CA ALA A 90 10.69 15.21 -9.17
C ALA A 90 9.72 15.93 -8.23
N LEU A 91 9.80 15.68 -6.91
CA LEU A 91 9.00 16.39 -5.91
C LEU A 91 9.37 17.87 -5.86
N SER A 92 10.66 18.20 -5.89
CA SER A 92 11.14 19.59 -5.92
C SER A 92 10.68 20.31 -7.19
N ALA A 93 10.72 19.64 -8.34
CA ALA A 93 10.21 20.15 -9.61
C ALA A 93 8.68 20.34 -9.57
N PHE A 94 7.95 19.42 -8.94
CA PHE A 94 6.51 19.56 -8.72
C PHE A 94 6.18 20.78 -7.86
N GLU A 95 6.93 20.98 -6.76
CA GLU A 95 6.79 22.13 -5.85
C GLU A 95 7.03 23.47 -6.57
N ALA A 96 8.06 23.54 -7.42
CA ALA A 96 8.37 24.71 -8.24
C ALA A 96 7.40 24.90 -9.44
N GLY A 97 6.69 23.85 -9.81
CA GLY A 97 5.79 23.84 -10.96
C GLY A 97 4.46 24.60 -10.75
N PRO A 98 3.62 24.67 -11.79
CA PRO A 98 2.32 25.36 -11.72
C PRO A 98 1.37 24.71 -10.71
N TRP A 99 1.51 23.40 -10.47
CA TRP A 99 0.67 22.68 -9.52
C TRP A 99 1.13 22.87 -8.07
N GLY A 100 2.44 22.87 -7.81
CA GLY A 100 3.00 23.11 -6.48
C GLY A 100 2.81 24.54 -6.01
N THR A 101 2.91 25.52 -6.92
CA THR A 101 2.62 26.93 -6.62
C THR A 101 1.14 27.18 -6.35
N ARG A 102 0.24 26.52 -7.10
CA ARG A 102 -1.21 26.63 -6.90
C ARG A 102 -1.73 25.87 -5.67
N TYR A 103 -1.10 24.74 -5.34
CA TYR A 103 -1.49 23.86 -4.23
C TYR A 103 -0.30 23.53 -3.31
N PRO A 104 0.28 24.52 -2.60
CA PRO A 104 1.51 24.36 -1.84
C PRO A 104 1.38 23.37 -0.67
N ALA A 105 0.17 23.21 -0.12
CA ALA A 105 -0.11 22.25 0.94
C ALA A 105 0.21 20.79 0.53
N ILE A 106 0.14 20.47 -0.76
CA ILE A 106 0.42 19.13 -1.28
C ILE A 106 1.91 18.83 -1.16
N GLY A 107 2.78 19.71 -1.67
CA GLY A 107 4.24 19.53 -1.54
C GLY A 107 4.66 19.38 -0.08
N GLN A 108 4.17 20.26 0.79
CA GLN A 108 4.43 20.17 2.23
C GLN A 108 3.96 18.85 2.86
N SER A 109 2.80 18.34 2.44
CA SER A 109 2.28 17.04 2.91
C SER A 109 3.20 15.89 2.52
N TRP A 110 3.69 15.90 1.27
CA TRP A 110 4.66 14.91 0.78
C TRP A 110 6.00 15.01 1.49
N ARG A 111 6.52 16.22 1.75
CA ARG A 111 7.75 16.44 2.51
C ARG A 111 7.65 15.90 3.94
N ARG A 112 6.52 16.14 4.62
CA ARG A 112 6.27 15.60 5.97
C ARG A 112 6.24 14.07 5.99
N ALA A 113 5.69 13.46 4.93
CA ALA A 113 5.60 12.01 4.79
C ALA A 113 6.84 11.36 4.13
N TRP A 114 7.85 12.15 3.73
CA TRP A 114 8.91 11.69 2.83
C TRP A 114 9.69 10.47 3.35
N ALA A 115 10.02 10.47 4.65
CA ALA A 115 10.69 9.35 5.30
C ALA A 115 9.89 8.03 5.24
N GLU A 116 8.57 8.10 5.13
CA GLU A 116 7.69 6.94 4.97
C GLU A 116 7.58 6.50 3.50
N VAL A 117 7.85 7.41 2.55
CA VAL A 117 7.84 7.15 1.11
C VAL A 117 9.17 6.57 0.62
N ILE A 118 10.32 6.97 1.16
CA ILE A 118 11.65 6.47 0.73
C ILE A 118 11.73 4.93 0.64
N PRO A 119 11.26 4.15 1.64
CA PRO A 119 11.21 2.68 1.58
C PRO A 119 10.58 2.09 0.33
N PHE A 120 9.63 2.80 -0.29
CA PHE A 120 8.93 2.35 -1.48
C PHE A 120 9.88 2.24 -2.70
N PHE A 121 10.89 3.10 -2.80
CA PHE A 121 11.87 3.08 -3.91
C PHE A 121 12.91 1.97 -3.82
N ALA A 122 12.98 1.25 -2.70
CA ALA A 122 13.83 0.07 -2.60
C ALA A 122 13.27 -1.14 -3.37
N PHE A 123 12.01 -1.06 -3.82
CA PHE A 123 11.39 -2.09 -4.63
C PHE A 123 11.52 -1.77 -6.13
N PRO A 124 11.77 -2.78 -6.99
CA PRO A 124 11.72 -2.62 -8.45
C PRO A 124 10.36 -2.14 -8.94
N ASP A 125 10.30 -1.56 -10.14
CA ASP A 125 9.07 -0.98 -10.70
C ASP A 125 7.90 -1.98 -10.74
N GLU A 126 8.17 -3.23 -11.08
CA GLU A 126 7.15 -4.28 -11.19
C GLU A 126 6.51 -4.61 -9.85
N VAL A 127 7.30 -4.55 -8.77
CA VAL A 127 6.82 -4.72 -7.40
C VAL A 127 6.08 -3.46 -6.95
N ARG A 128 6.63 -2.28 -7.22
CA ARG A 128 6.00 -0.99 -6.88
C ARG A 128 4.61 -0.85 -7.52
N ARG A 129 4.47 -1.25 -8.78
CA ARG A 129 3.18 -1.29 -9.50
C ARG A 129 2.12 -2.04 -8.73
N ILE A 130 2.44 -3.23 -8.22
CA ILE A 130 1.51 -4.03 -7.42
C ILE A 130 1.16 -3.32 -6.11
N ILE A 131 2.16 -2.70 -5.45
CA ILE A 131 1.97 -2.01 -4.17
C ILE A 131 1.03 -0.80 -4.30
N TYR A 132 1.17 0.01 -5.34
CA TYR A 132 0.33 1.20 -5.51
C TYR A 132 -0.98 0.93 -6.27
N THR A 133 -1.17 -0.25 -6.87
CA THR A 133 -2.47 -0.64 -7.43
C THR A 133 -3.44 -0.98 -6.30
N THR A 134 -4.28 -0.03 -5.93
CA THR A 134 -5.27 -0.22 -4.87
C THR A 134 -6.54 -0.91 -5.29
N ASN A 135 -6.68 -1.27 -6.56
CA ASN A 135 -7.89 -1.86 -7.11
C ASN A 135 -8.33 -3.10 -6.32
N SER A 136 -7.39 -4.00 -5.97
CA SER A 136 -7.72 -5.24 -5.26
C SER A 136 -8.20 -5.01 -3.82
N ILE A 137 -7.52 -4.11 -3.09
CA ILE A 137 -7.89 -3.79 -1.69
C ILE A 137 -9.17 -2.96 -1.66
N GLU A 138 -9.34 -2.00 -2.58
CA GLU A 138 -10.57 -1.23 -2.71
C GLU A 138 -11.77 -2.11 -3.08
N ALA A 139 -11.60 -3.04 -4.02
CA ALA A 139 -12.64 -3.97 -4.42
C ALA A 139 -13.08 -4.85 -3.24
N LEU A 140 -12.14 -5.39 -2.45
CA LEU A 140 -12.50 -6.15 -1.25
C LEU A 140 -13.19 -5.26 -0.20
N ASN A 141 -12.61 -4.10 0.12
CA ASN A 141 -13.19 -3.18 1.10
C ASN A 141 -14.59 -2.72 0.69
N SER A 142 -14.85 -2.54 -0.60
CA SER A 142 -16.18 -2.24 -1.13
C SER A 142 -17.16 -3.38 -0.87
N LYS A 143 -16.77 -4.63 -1.13
CA LYS A 143 -17.60 -5.82 -0.83
C LYS A 143 -17.90 -5.94 0.67
N LEU A 144 -16.87 -5.79 1.52
CA LEU A 144 -17.03 -5.83 2.98
C LEU A 144 -17.97 -4.73 3.47
N ARG A 145 -17.75 -3.47 3.06
CA ARG A 145 -18.62 -2.34 3.42
C ARG A 145 -20.07 -2.56 2.95
N ARG A 146 -20.27 -3.09 1.74
CA ARG A 146 -21.61 -3.38 1.22
C ARG A 146 -22.34 -4.40 2.07
N ALA A 147 -21.68 -5.48 2.45
CA ALA A 147 -22.29 -6.53 3.26
C ALA A 147 -22.59 -6.08 4.70
N VAL A 148 -21.69 -5.29 5.30
CA VAL A 148 -21.90 -4.67 6.61
C VAL A 148 -23.11 -3.72 6.57
N ARG A 149 -23.19 -2.86 5.55
CA ARG A 149 -24.34 -1.93 5.36
C ARG A 149 -25.65 -2.66 5.14
N ALA A 150 -25.63 -3.78 4.41
CA ALA A 150 -26.82 -4.59 4.17
C ALA A 150 -27.38 -5.22 5.46
N ARG A 151 -26.52 -5.53 6.44
CA ARG A 151 -26.95 -6.13 7.71
C ARG A 151 -27.43 -5.11 8.74
N GLY A 152 -26.86 -3.89 8.74
CA GLY A 152 -27.24 -2.78 9.60
C GLY A 152 -26.77 -2.91 11.05
N HIS A 153 -27.30 -3.89 11.79
CA HIS A 153 -26.97 -4.16 13.18
C HIS A 153 -26.54 -5.62 13.39
N PHE A 154 -25.61 -5.83 14.33
CA PHE A 154 -25.09 -7.15 14.70
C PHE A 154 -25.41 -7.47 16.16
N PRO A 155 -25.94 -8.67 16.45
CA PRO A 155 -26.28 -9.09 17.82
C PRO A 155 -25.04 -9.38 18.69
N SER A 156 -23.88 -9.63 18.07
CA SER A 156 -22.60 -9.84 18.76
C SER A 156 -21.42 -9.59 17.82
N ASP A 157 -20.24 -9.37 18.39
CA ASP A 157 -18.98 -9.25 17.64
C ASP A 157 -18.63 -10.54 16.87
N GLU A 158 -19.01 -11.69 17.41
CA GLU A 158 -18.85 -12.98 16.74
C GLU A 158 -19.70 -13.07 15.47
N ALA A 159 -20.94 -12.58 15.51
CA ALA A 159 -21.81 -12.53 14.33
C ALA A 159 -21.24 -11.60 13.25
N ALA A 160 -20.65 -10.46 13.64
CA ALA A 160 -19.96 -9.57 12.71
C ALA A 160 -18.71 -10.25 12.09
N THR A 161 -17.89 -10.89 12.92
CA THR A 161 -16.68 -11.61 12.50
C THR A 161 -17.02 -12.74 11.52
N LYS A 162 -18.05 -13.53 11.82
CA LYS A 162 -18.53 -14.61 10.96
C LYS A 162 -18.97 -14.10 9.59
N LEU A 163 -19.67 -12.97 9.54
CA LEU A 163 -20.06 -12.36 8.27
C LEU A 163 -18.81 -11.95 7.45
N LEU A 164 -17.85 -11.27 8.07
CA LEU A 164 -16.60 -10.87 7.42
C LEU A 164 -15.85 -12.07 6.87
N TYR A 165 -15.71 -13.14 7.67
CA TYR A 165 -15.09 -14.39 7.28
C TYR A 165 -15.76 -15.02 6.05
N LEU A 166 -17.10 -15.11 6.04
CA LEU A 166 -17.83 -15.67 4.90
C LEU A 166 -17.63 -14.88 3.60
N ILE A 167 -17.53 -13.54 3.70
CA ILE A 167 -17.26 -12.68 2.54
C ILE A 167 -15.83 -12.87 2.04
N LEU A 168 -14.86 -13.00 2.95
CA LEU A 168 -13.47 -13.26 2.60
C LEU A 168 -13.34 -14.60 1.87
N ASN A 169 -13.89 -15.69 2.41
CA ASN A 169 -13.87 -17.01 1.76
C ASN A 169 -14.59 -17.02 0.41
N ARG A 170 -15.63 -16.22 0.24
CA ARG A 170 -16.29 -16.09 -1.07
C ARG A 170 -15.42 -15.32 -2.06
N SER A 171 -14.80 -14.23 -1.60
CA SER A 171 -13.96 -13.37 -2.43
C SER A 171 -12.69 -14.08 -2.90
N GLU A 172 -12.11 -14.90 -2.03
CA GLU A 172 -10.94 -15.74 -2.32
C GLU A 172 -11.17 -16.65 -3.55
N LYS A 173 -12.35 -17.26 -3.67
CA LYS A 173 -12.73 -18.09 -4.84
C LYS A 173 -12.81 -17.33 -6.17
N GLU A 174 -12.92 -16.00 -6.12
CA GLU A 174 -12.94 -15.14 -7.30
C GLU A 174 -11.54 -14.72 -7.75
N TRP A 175 -10.51 -14.88 -6.91
CA TRP A 175 -9.13 -14.49 -7.20
C TRP A 175 -8.39 -15.54 -8.04
N LYS A 176 -8.86 -15.71 -9.27
CA LYS A 176 -8.32 -16.71 -10.20
C LYS A 176 -7.12 -16.22 -11.02
N MET A 177 -6.98 -14.91 -11.19
CA MET A 177 -5.99 -14.33 -12.10
C MET A 177 -5.03 -13.42 -11.34
N PRO A 178 -3.71 -13.63 -11.48
CA PRO A 178 -2.72 -12.75 -10.90
C PRO A 178 -2.66 -11.40 -11.63
N PRO A 179 -2.18 -10.33 -10.97
CA PRO A 179 -1.79 -9.10 -11.65
C PRO A 179 -0.81 -9.40 -12.78
N ARG A 180 -0.89 -8.63 -13.88
CA ARG A 180 -0.04 -8.84 -15.07
C ARG A 180 1.46 -8.76 -14.73
N GLU A 181 1.80 -7.90 -13.78
CA GLU A 181 3.15 -7.64 -13.30
C GLU A 181 3.69 -8.76 -12.39
N TRP A 182 2.82 -9.68 -11.93
CA TRP A 182 3.17 -10.66 -10.91
C TRP A 182 4.35 -11.55 -11.31
N THR A 183 4.38 -12.05 -12.55
CA THR A 183 5.46 -12.92 -13.00
C THR A 183 6.82 -12.24 -12.90
N MET A 184 6.90 -10.97 -13.29
CA MET A 184 8.15 -10.21 -13.23
C MET A 184 8.49 -9.81 -11.78
N ALA A 185 7.50 -9.37 -11.00
CA ALA A 185 7.68 -9.07 -9.59
C ALA A 185 8.17 -10.30 -8.80
N LYS A 186 7.67 -11.48 -9.13
CA LYS A 186 8.09 -12.76 -8.53
C LYS A 186 9.57 -13.07 -8.82
N ALA A 187 10.03 -12.82 -10.05
CA ALA A 187 11.43 -12.98 -10.40
C ALA A 187 12.32 -12.00 -9.60
N GLN A 188 11.89 -10.74 -9.47
CA GLN A 188 12.58 -9.75 -8.65
C GLN A 188 12.65 -10.15 -7.17
N PHE A 189 11.57 -10.71 -6.62
CA PHE A 189 11.57 -11.21 -5.25
C PHE A 189 12.54 -12.36 -5.03
N ALA A 190 12.71 -13.26 -6.01
CA ALA A 190 13.72 -14.30 -5.94
C ALA A 190 15.14 -13.73 -5.85
N VAL A 191 15.43 -12.64 -6.55
CA VAL A 191 16.73 -11.95 -6.50
C VAL A 191 16.93 -11.22 -5.18
N ILE A 192 15.93 -10.45 -4.72
CA ILE A 192 16.03 -9.60 -3.53
C ILE A 192 16.09 -10.43 -2.24
N PHE A 193 15.32 -11.52 -2.17
CA PHE A 193 15.17 -12.32 -0.94
C PHE A 193 15.89 -13.66 -0.98
N GLY A 194 16.47 -14.05 -2.12
CA GLY A 194 17.34 -15.22 -2.28
C GLY A 194 16.77 -16.50 -1.68
N GLU A 195 17.55 -17.15 -0.80
CA GLU A 195 17.16 -18.40 -0.13
C GLU A 195 15.81 -18.34 0.58
N ARG A 196 15.42 -17.16 1.10
CA ARG A 196 14.16 -17.01 1.86
C ARG A 196 12.96 -17.19 0.95
N PHE A 197 13.05 -16.67 -0.27
CA PHE A 197 12.01 -16.84 -1.27
C PHE A 197 11.93 -18.30 -1.72
N ILE A 198 13.08 -18.96 -1.93
CA ILE A 198 13.15 -20.36 -2.35
C ILE A 198 12.54 -21.29 -1.28
N ARG A 199 12.91 -21.11 -0.01
CA ARG A 199 12.37 -21.92 1.11
C ARG A 199 10.87 -21.76 1.26
N ALA A 200 10.37 -20.53 1.11
CA ALA A 200 8.96 -20.26 1.24
C ALA A 200 8.17 -20.82 0.04
N MET A 201 8.70 -20.73 -1.18
CA MET A 201 8.10 -21.34 -2.39
C MET A 201 8.07 -22.88 -2.39
N ALA A 202 8.92 -23.52 -1.58
CA ALA A 202 9.01 -24.98 -1.46
C ALA A 202 8.11 -25.57 -0.35
N ALA A 203 7.54 -24.70 0.50
CA ALA A 203 6.56 -25.06 1.52
C ALA A 203 5.14 -25.10 0.92
#